data_AF-A0A8D8AIF3-F1
#
_entry.id   AF-A0A8D8AIF3-F1
#
_cell.length_a   1.000
_cell.length_b   1.000
_cell.length_c   1.000
_cell.angle_alpha   90.00
_cell.angle_beta   90.00
_cell.angle_gamma   90.00
#
_symmetry.space_group_name_H-M   'P 1'
#
loop_
_entity.id
_entity.type
_entity.pdbx_description
1 polymer ?
#
loop_
_entity_poly.entity_id
_entity_poly.type
_entity_poly.pdbx_seq_one_letter_code
_entity_poly.pdbx_strand_id
1 'polypeptide(L)'
;PPPPPPSQIHTNHTSSPNSYRTFVYLPALDKHIRQIPAFYKIPYIGSLQEKTMLVMVNSHHSVDFPEPIPQNMVMVGGLQIMDPKPLPEDIKKFIDSGRKGAILFSLGTNVRSSDLGDERISMFL
;
A
#
# COMPACT_ATOMS: atom_id res chain seq x y z
N PRO A 1 -35.28 -0.89 5.50
CA PRO A 1 -35.23 0.58 5.36
C PRO A 1 -34.13 1.01 4.37
N PRO A 2 -34.44 1.85 3.36
CA PRO A 2 -33.41 2.41 2.50
C PRO A 2 -32.44 3.30 3.30
N PRO A 3 -31.15 3.37 2.91
CA PRO A 3 -30.17 4.21 3.60
C PRO A 3 -30.55 5.70 3.45
N PRO A 4 -30.28 6.53 4.49
CA PRO A 4 -30.58 7.95 4.44
C PRO A 4 -29.74 8.65 3.35
N PRO A 5 -30.28 9.70 2.70
CA PRO A 5 -29.55 10.43 1.68
C PRO A 5 -28.33 11.16 2.29
N PRO A 6 -27.19 11.23 1.58
CA PRO A 6 -26.01 11.93 2.07
C PRO A 6 -26.32 13.42 2.22
N SER A 7 -25.99 13.98 3.39
CA SER A 7 -26.03 15.42 3.65
C SER A 7 -25.13 16.15 2.66
N GLN A 8 -25.70 17.14 1.96
CA GLN A 8 -24.98 17.94 0.98
C GLN A 8 -23.94 18.83 1.68
N ILE A 9 -22.69 18.37 1.73
CA ILE A 9 -21.56 19.23 2.03
C ILE A 9 -21.13 19.86 0.71
N HIS A 10 -21.39 21.16 0.59
CA HIS A 10 -20.92 22.01 -0.51
C HIS A 10 -19.40 21.84 -0.68
N THR A 11 -18.96 21.19 -1.76
CA THR A 11 -17.56 21.25 -2.18
C THR A 11 -17.49 21.70 -3.64
N ASN A 12 -16.81 22.82 -3.83
CA ASN A 12 -16.69 23.52 -5.10
C ASN A 12 -15.97 22.67 -6.15
N HIS A 13 -16.56 22.68 -7.35
CA HIS A 13 -16.00 22.33 -8.66
C HIS A 13 -14.52 21.95 -8.72
N THR A 14 -14.24 20.65 -8.62
CA THR A 14 -13.26 19.97 -9.48
C THR A 14 -13.82 18.57 -9.72
N SER A 15 -13.94 18.15 -10.97
CA SER A 15 -14.23 16.77 -11.35
C SER A 15 -13.05 15.90 -10.89
N SER A 16 -13.08 15.55 -9.59
CA SER A 16 -11.98 15.01 -8.81
C SER A 16 -12.15 13.50 -8.61
N PRO A 17 -11.06 12.71 -8.52
CA PRO A 17 -11.08 11.27 -8.21
C PRO A 17 -11.96 10.88 -7.01
N ASN A 18 -12.34 11.86 -6.18
CA ASN A 18 -13.26 11.69 -5.07
C ASN A 18 -14.71 11.31 -5.47
N SER A 19 -15.18 11.66 -6.67
CA SER A 19 -16.53 11.29 -7.14
C SER A 19 -16.63 9.81 -7.48
N TYR A 20 -15.69 9.28 -8.27
CA TYR A 20 -15.59 7.85 -8.55
C TYR A 20 -15.47 7.05 -7.25
N ARG A 21 -14.64 7.55 -6.32
CA ARG A 21 -14.44 6.93 -5.03
C ARG A 21 -15.74 6.83 -4.23
N THR A 22 -16.52 7.90 -4.18
CA THR A 22 -17.75 7.99 -3.36
C THR A 22 -18.93 7.24 -3.98
N PHE A 23 -19.12 7.36 -5.29
CA PHE A 23 -20.32 6.84 -5.97
C PHE A 23 -20.13 5.46 -6.61
N VAL A 24 -18.89 5.04 -6.89
CA VAL A 24 -18.60 3.76 -7.55
C VAL A 24 -17.85 2.82 -6.62
N TYR A 25 -16.68 3.25 -6.14
CA TYR A 25 -15.78 2.37 -5.39
C TYR A 25 -16.33 1.99 -4.00
N LEU A 26 -16.73 2.97 -3.17
CA LEU A 26 -17.19 2.69 -1.81
C LEU A 26 -18.46 1.82 -1.75
N PRO A 27 -19.50 2.03 -2.59
CA PRO A 27 -20.65 1.13 -2.63
C PRO A 27 -20.29 -0.28 -3.11
N ALA A 28 -19.41 -0.40 -4.11
CA ALA A 28 -18.93 -1.69 -4.57
C ALA A 28 -18.15 -2.42 -3.47
N LEU A 29 -17.27 -1.72 -2.75
CA LEU A 29 -16.49 -2.26 -1.66
C LEU A 29 -17.37 -2.73 -0.49
N ASP A 30 -18.35 -1.92 -0.05
CA ASP A 30 -19.28 -2.31 1.01
C ASP A 30 -20.03 -3.60 0.62
N LYS A 31 -20.52 -3.69 -0.63
CA LYS A 31 -21.19 -4.90 -1.14
C LYS A 31 -20.34 -6.17 -1.00
N HIS A 32 -19.02 -6.09 -1.26
CA HIS A 32 -18.13 -7.24 -1.10
C HIS A 32 -17.89 -7.58 0.36
N ILE A 33 -17.65 -6.58 1.21
CA ILE A 33 -17.37 -6.79 2.64
C ILE A 33 -18.56 -7.42 3.36
N ARG A 34 -19.80 -7.09 2.97
CA ARG A 34 -21.03 -7.69 3.53
C ARG A 34 -21.14 -9.20 3.30
N GLN A 35 -20.42 -9.75 2.31
CA GLN A 35 -20.41 -11.19 2.04
C GLN A 35 -19.53 -11.97 3.02
N ILE A 36 -18.68 -11.27 3.78
CA ILE A 36 -17.77 -11.88 4.74
C ILE A 36 -18.47 -11.94 6.11
N PRO A 37 -18.70 -13.13 6.70
CA PRO A 37 -19.45 -13.26 7.95
C PRO A 37 -18.92 -12.41 9.11
N ALA A 38 -17.59 -12.26 9.20
CA ALA A 38 -16.93 -11.45 10.22
C ALA A 38 -17.29 -9.95 10.16
N PHE A 39 -17.75 -9.47 9.00
CA PHE A 39 -18.00 -8.05 8.74
C PHE A 39 -19.47 -7.73 8.49
N TYR A 40 -20.41 -8.66 8.72
CA TYR A 40 -21.83 -8.42 8.48
C TYR A 40 -22.39 -7.22 9.27
N LYS A 41 -21.90 -7.02 10.51
CA LYS A 41 -22.43 -6.04 11.48
C LYS A 41 -21.73 -4.69 11.48
N ILE A 42 -20.73 -4.45 10.64
CA ILE A 42 -20.00 -3.18 10.66
C ILE A 42 -20.85 -2.05 10.03
N PRO A 43 -20.67 -0.78 10.44
CA PRO A 43 -21.29 0.36 9.75
C PRO A 43 -20.90 0.43 8.26
N TYR A 44 -21.59 1.27 7.48
CA TYR A 44 -21.18 1.54 6.10
C TYR A 44 -19.73 2.01 6.04
N ILE A 45 -18.94 1.48 5.10
CA ILE A 45 -17.50 1.76 5.03
C ILE A 45 -17.20 3.26 4.86
N GLY A 46 -18.00 3.98 4.08
CA GLY A 46 -17.82 5.43 3.93
C GLY A 46 -17.97 6.18 5.26
N SER A 47 -18.94 5.78 6.09
CA SER A 47 -19.14 6.38 7.42
C SER A 47 -18.03 6.02 8.40
N LEU A 48 -17.40 4.85 8.25
CA LEU A 48 -16.22 4.49 9.05
C LEU A 48 -15.03 5.38 8.68
N GLN A 49 -14.83 5.61 7.39
CA GLN A 49 -13.76 6.46 6.89
C GLN A 49 -13.90 7.92 7.35
N GLU A 50 -15.12 8.48 7.33
CA GLU A 50 -15.39 9.83 7.85
C GLU A 50 -15.03 9.98 9.34
N LYS A 51 -15.09 8.88 10.10
CA LYS A 51 -14.78 8.84 11.53
C LYS A 51 -13.31 8.49 11.82
N THR A 52 -12.49 8.26 10.79
CA THR A 52 -11.06 7.97 10.98
C THR A 52 -10.31 9.20 11.45
N MET A 53 -9.81 9.18 12.68
CA MET A 53 -9.13 10.33 13.30
C MET A 53 -7.63 10.38 13.02
N LEU A 54 -7.02 9.24 12.66
CA LEU A 54 -5.60 9.14 12.36
C LEU A 54 -5.36 8.05 11.33
N VAL A 55 -4.58 8.36 10.31
CA VAL A 55 -4.08 7.40 9.31
C VAL A 55 -2.57 7.49 9.29
N MET A 56 -1.90 6.41 9.69
CA MET A 56 -0.46 6.29 9.55
C MET A 56 -0.13 5.60 8.23
N VAL A 57 0.59 6.30 7.36
CA VAL A 57 0.97 5.79 6.03
C VAL A 57 2.47 5.56 6.00
N ASN A 58 2.91 4.37 5.60
CA ASN A 58 4.32 4.05 5.45
C ASN A 58 4.87 4.65 4.14
N SER A 59 5.00 5.97 4.14
CA SER A 59 5.38 6.81 3.00
C SER A 59 6.24 7.97 3.49
N HIS A 60 6.91 8.70 2.59
CA HIS A 60 7.67 9.90 2.99
C HIS A 60 7.73 10.94 1.86
N HIS A 61 7.50 12.21 2.19
CA HIS A 61 7.45 13.32 1.23
C HIS A 61 8.72 13.49 0.38
N SER A 62 9.86 12.99 0.83
CA SER A 62 11.12 13.05 0.06
C SER A 62 11.18 12.07 -1.10
N VAL A 63 10.32 11.05 -1.12
CA VAL A 63 10.31 9.98 -2.12
C VAL A 63 9.01 10.00 -2.93
N ASP A 64 7.91 10.38 -2.29
CA ASP A 64 6.59 10.40 -2.91
C ASP A 64 6.30 11.69 -3.68
N PHE A 65 5.35 11.60 -4.62
CA PHE A 65 4.85 12.76 -5.32
C PHE A 65 4.15 13.74 -4.37
N PRO A 66 4.28 15.06 -4.58
CA PRO A 66 3.59 16.05 -3.78
C PRO A 66 2.09 16.01 -4.08
N GLU A 67 1.29 15.63 -3.09
CA GLU A 67 -0.16 15.66 -3.16
C GLU A 67 -0.77 16.28 -1.89
N PRO A 68 -1.96 16.91 -1.97
CA PRO A 68 -2.67 17.38 -0.79
C PRO A 68 -3.07 16.21 0.11
N ILE A 69 -2.47 16.11 1.29
CA ILE A 69 -2.83 15.11 2.30
C ILE A 69 -3.78 15.68 3.36
N PRO A 70 -4.76 14.89 3.83
CA PRO A 70 -5.61 15.27 4.96
C PRO A 70 -4.83 15.51 6.25
N GLN A 71 -5.30 16.41 7.13
CA GLN A 71 -4.63 16.73 8.40
C GLN A 71 -4.55 15.54 9.38
N ASN A 72 -5.45 14.57 9.26
CA ASN A 72 -5.43 13.34 10.04
C ASN A 72 -4.48 12.27 9.45
N MET A 73 -3.70 12.57 8.41
CA MET A 73 -2.75 11.64 7.81
C MET A 73 -1.32 11.97 8.25
N VAL A 74 -0.64 10.98 8.83
CA VAL A 74 0.76 11.08 9.28
C VAL A 74 1.61 10.10 8.49
N MET A 75 2.63 10.61 7.82
CA MET A 75 3.58 9.80 7.06
C MET A 75 4.67 9.26 8.00
N VAL A 76 4.71 7.94 8.17
CA VAL A 76 5.61 7.19 9.06
C VAL A 76 6.49 6.25 8.24
N GLY A 77 7.24 6.82 7.30
CA GLY A 77 8.14 6.07 6.43
C GLY A 77 9.10 5.18 7.21
N GLY A 78 9.20 3.91 6.80
CA GLY A 78 10.12 2.96 7.39
C GLY A 78 9.67 2.37 8.73
N LEU A 79 8.38 2.42 9.10
CA LEU A 79 7.88 1.86 10.37
C LEU A 79 8.28 0.39 10.61
N GLN A 80 8.48 -0.36 9.54
CA GLN A 80 8.88 -1.77 9.56
C GLN A 80 10.40 -2.01 9.60
N ILE A 81 11.21 -0.95 9.51
CA ILE A 81 12.67 -1.05 9.51
C ILE A 81 13.14 -1.30 10.94
N MET A 82 13.81 -2.43 11.15
CA MET A 82 14.46 -2.80 12.40
C MET A 82 15.97 -2.82 12.20
N ASP A 83 16.72 -2.87 13.30
CA ASP A 83 18.16 -3.06 13.24
C ASP A 83 18.51 -4.33 12.43
N PRO A 84 19.41 -4.22 11.44
CA PRO A 84 19.74 -5.34 10.58
C PRO A 84 20.47 -6.42 11.40
N LYS A 85 20.09 -7.68 11.18
CA LYS A 85 20.84 -8.82 11.70
C LYS A 85 22.20 -8.91 10.98
N PRO A 86 23.25 -9.44 11.64
CA PRO A 86 24.51 -9.74 10.98
C PRO A 86 24.29 -10.63 9.76
N LEU A 87 25.06 -10.40 8.70
CA LEU A 87 25.03 -11.24 7.52
C LEU A 87 25.52 -12.66 7.87
N PRO A 88 24.91 -13.69 7.28
CA PRO A 88 25.48 -15.04 7.29
C PRO A 88 26.93 -15.05 6.78
N GLU A 89 27.76 -15.89 7.39
CA GLU A 89 29.22 -15.90 7.19
C GLU A 89 29.61 -16.20 5.73
N ASP A 90 28.85 -17.06 5.04
CA ASP A 90 29.02 -17.41 3.64
C ASP A 90 28.76 -16.22 2.71
N ILE A 91 27.65 -15.49 2.92
CA ILE A 91 27.31 -14.29 2.16
C ILE A 91 28.32 -13.17 2.43
N LYS A 92 28.73 -13.01 3.69
CA LYS A 92 29.74 -12.03 4.07
C LYS A 92 31.07 -12.31 3.35
N LYS A 93 31.55 -13.55 3.37
CA LYS A 93 32.77 -13.95 2.63
C LYS A 93 32.64 -13.72 1.13
N PHE A 94 31.48 -14.02 0.54
CA PHE A 94 31.22 -13.79 -0.89
C PHE A 94 31.36 -12.30 -1.23
N ILE A 95 30.69 -11.43 -0.47
CA ILE A 95 30.74 -9.97 -0.67
C ILE A 95 32.17 -9.45 -0.47
N ASP A 96 32.84 -9.86 0.61
CA ASP A 96 34.20 -9.40 0.96
C ASP A 96 35.26 -9.87 -0.05
N SER A 97 35.01 -10.97 -0.77
CA SER A 97 35.93 -11.50 -1.80
C SER A 97 35.94 -10.66 -3.09
N GLY A 98 34.89 -9.88 -3.34
CA GLY A 98 34.70 -9.12 -4.57
C GLY A 98 35.41 -7.77 -4.55
N ARG A 99 36.37 -7.55 -5.45
CA ARG A 99 37.08 -6.25 -5.58
C ARG A 99 36.19 -5.07 -5.98
N LYS A 100 35.01 -5.33 -6.56
CA LYS A 100 34.07 -4.32 -7.07
C LYS A 100 32.72 -4.33 -6.31
N GLY A 101 32.65 -5.02 -5.18
CA GLY A 101 31.40 -5.23 -4.44
C GLY A 101 30.53 -6.35 -5.02
N ALA A 102 29.25 -6.37 -4.64
CA ALA A 102 28.26 -7.36 -5.04
C ALA A 102 26.95 -6.69 -5.50
N ILE A 103 26.19 -7.38 -6.33
CA ILE A 103 24.88 -6.94 -6.81
C ILE A 103 23.81 -7.80 -6.14
N LEU A 104 22.84 -7.17 -5.47
CA LEU A 104 21.66 -7.83 -4.95
C LEU A 104 20.51 -7.68 -5.95
N PHE A 105 20.03 -8.80 -6.47
CA PHE A 105 18.83 -8.86 -7.29
C PHE A 105 17.74 -9.63 -6.53
N SER A 106 16.56 -9.02 -6.38
CA SER A 106 15.40 -9.62 -5.72
C SER A 106 14.12 -9.12 -6.37
N LEU A 107 13.16 -10.03 -6.58
CA LEU A 107 11.83 -9.73 -7.13
C LEU A 107 10.75 -9.64 -6.04
N GLY A 108 11.16 -9.73 -4.78
CA GLY A 108 10.24 -9.90 -3.65
C GLY A 108 9.62 -11.29 -3.62
N THR A 109 8.62 -11.46 -2.75
CA THR A 109 8.01 -12.77 -2.47
C THR A 109 6.93 -13.17 -3.47
N ASN A 110 6.43 -12.23 -4.27
CA ASN A 110 5.25 -12.44 -5.11
C ASN A 110 5.59 -13.05 -6.47
N VAL A 111 6.86 -12.96 -6.90
CA VAL A 111 7.32 -13.49 -8.18
C VAL A 111 8.30 -14.62 -7.91
N ARG A 112 8.02 -15.81 -8.44
CA ARG A 112 8.98 -16.90 -8.39
C ARG A 112 9.95 -16.74 -9.54
N SER A 113 11.24 -16.94 -9.28
CA SER A 113 12.26 -16.92 -10.33
C SER A 113 11.97 -17.93 -11.45
N SER A 114 11.31 -19.05 -11.12
CA SER A 114 10.83 -20.05 -12.08
C SER A 114 9.89 -19.49 -13.16
N ASP A 115 9.17 -18.41 -12.85
CA ASP A 115 8.13 -17.87 -13.72
C ASP A 115 8.71 -16.91 -14.77
N LEU A 116 10.00 -16.58 -14.70
CA LEU A 116 10.69 -15.69 -15.63
C LEU A 116 11.02 -16.36 -16.98
N GLY A 117 11.12 -17.70 -16.98
CA GLY A 117 11.61 -18.51 -18.10
C GLY A 117 13.13 -18.47 -18.26
N ASP A 118 13.68 -19.52 -18.88
CA ASP A 118 15.13 -19.75 -18.96
C ASP A 118 15.89 -18.61 -19.67
N GLU A 119 15.28 -18.01 -20.69
CA GLU A 119 15.86 -16.89 -21.45
C GLU A 119 16.13 -15.65 -20.58
N ARG A 120 15.23 -15.35 -19.63
CA ARG A 120 15.41 -14.17 -18.76
C ARG A 120 16.39 -14.45 -17.63
N ILE A 121 16.42 -15.69 -17.13
CA ILE A 121 17.36 -16.12 -16.10
C ILE A 121 18.80 -16.07 -16.66
N SER A 122 19.00 -16.51 -17.91
CA SER A 122 20.32 -16.50 -18.55
C SER A 122 20.88 -15.11 -18.83
N MET A 123 20.07 -14.05 -18.84
CA MET A 123 20.57 -12.68 -18.95
C MET A 123 21.27 -12.17 -17.66
N PHE A 124 21.02 -12.83 -16.52
CA PHE A 124 21.59 -12.43 -15.23
C PHE A 124 22.79 -13.29 -14.78
N LEU A 125 23.08 -14.39 -15.49
CA LEU A 125 24.15 -15.36 -15.19
C LEU A 125 25.28 -15.26 -16.21
#